data_AF-A0A2T0A1V7-F1
#
_entry.id   AF-A0A2T0A1V7-F1
#
_cell.length_a   1.000
_cell.length_b   1.000
_cell.length_c   1.000
_cell.angle_alpha   90.00
_cell.angle_beta   90.00
_cell.angle_gamma   90.00
#
_symmetry.space_group_name_H-M   'P 1'
#
loop_
_entity.id
_entity.type
_entity.pdbx_description
1 polymer ?
#
loop_
_entity_poly.entity_id
_entity_poly.type
_entity_poly.pdbx_seq_one_letter_code
_entity_poly.pdbx_strand_id
1 'polypeptide(L)'
;MLEDLKPRRDGVDWRIATSALARGSNITRKLYVLPKTKAEYYGGEVHEDDGLPFDDVEGDFLDDDATGKWNLRNVSSNQGYVKRGTLSASRRPAGGDELAQGRLPDGKRNESDIPIDAAGAQYWHVFGSTATAFERFVVDHKITGPCWLNISKPVAIQDLQHYPNLNLGP
;
A
#
# COMPACT_ATOMS: atom_id res chain seq x y z
N MET A 1 -9.67 37.00 6.10
CA MET A 1 -9.60 35.98 5.02
C MET A 1 -9.36 34.55 5.51
N LEU A 2 -9.18 34.29 6.82
CA LEU A 2 -8.99 32.94 7.40
C LEU A 2 -10.27 32.30 7.98
N GLU A 3 -11.37 33.04 8.08
CA GLU A 3 -12.64 32.60 8.69
C GLU A 3 -13.43 31.61 7.80
N ASP A 4 -13.14 31.59 6.49
CA ASP A 4 -13.94 30.85 5.48
C ASP A 4 -13.52 29.39 5.26
N LEU A 5 -12.51 28.91 5.99
CA LEU A 5 -12.04 27.51 5.90
C LEU A 5 -12.71 26.56 6.90
N LYS A 6 -13.75 27.01 7.63
CA LYS A 6 -14.47 26.11 8.55
C LYS A 6 -15.30 25.11 7.73
N PRO A 7 -15.00 23.80 7.76
CA PRO A 7 -15.78 22.81 7.03
C PRO A 7 -17.21 22.81 7.55
N ARG A 8 -18.17 23.23 6.72
CA ARG A 8 -19.60 23.28 7.06
C ARG A 8 -20.14 21.87 7.23
N ARG A 9 -20.29 21.43 8.47
CA ARG A 9 -21.13 20.28 8.82
C ARG A 9 -22.32 20.80 9.62
N ASP A 10 -23.50 20.61 9.07
CA ASP A 10 -24.74 21.05 9.72
C ASP A 10 -24.89 20.38 11.10
N GLY A 11 -25.22 21.19 12.10
CA GLY A 11 -25.42 20.72 13.49
C GLY A 11 -24.15 20.64 14.36
N VAL A 12 -22.99 21.11 13.89
CA VAL A 12 -21.77 21.20 14.71
C VAL A 12 -21.53 22.65 15.17
N ASP A 13 -21.57 22.90 16.48
CA ASP A 13 -21.07 24.16 17.04
C ASP A 13 -19.53 24.13 17.10
N TRP A 14 -18.89 24.91 16.24
CA TRP A 14 -17.44 24.96 16.14
C TRP A 14 -16.77 25.68 17.33
N ARG A 15 -17.53 26.43 18.14
CA ARG A 15 -17.00 27.13 19.33
C ARG A 15 -16.65 26.16 20.47
N ILE A 16 -17.22 24.97 20.45
CA ILE A 16 -17.03 23.92 21.46
C ILE A 16 -16.23 22.73 20.92
N ALA A 17 -15.68 22.85 19.71
CA ALA A 17 -14.87 21.80 19.13
C ALA A 17 -13.51 21.71 19.84
N THR A 18 -13.19 20.51 20.34
CA THR A 18 -11.90 20.20 20.97
C THR A 18 -11.02 19.41 20.01
N SER A 19 -9.70 19.60 20.12
CA SER A 19 -8.71 18.80 19.38
C SER A 19 -8.78 17.33 19.82
N ALA A 20 -8.79 16.41 18.85
CA ALA A 20 -8.75 14.97 19.11
C ALA A 20 -7.57 14.33 18.37
N LEU A 21 -6.97 13.29 18.98
CA LEU A 21 -5.96 12.45 18.35
C LEU A 21 -6.53 11.04 18.14
N ALA A 22 -6.42 10.54 16.90
CA ALA A 22 -6.71 9.15 16.57
C ALA A 22 -5.42 8.48 16.08
N ARG A 23 -5.17 7.26 16.56
CA ARG A 23 -4.03 6.44 16.14
C ARG A 23 -4.53 5.28 15.30
N GLY A 24 -4.17 5.26 14.01
CA GLY A 24 -4.32 4.08 13.16
C GLY A 24 -3.23 3.06 13.45
N SER A 25 -3.61 1.79 13.58
CA SER A 25 -2.67 0.67 13.70
C SER A 25 -2.96 -0.36 12.60
N ASN A 26 -2.00 -1.28 12.37
CA ASN A 26 -2.14 -2.36 11.40
C ASN A 26 -2.39 -1.86 9.97
N ILE A 27 -1.78 -0.74 9.60
CA ILE A 27 -1.70 -0.33 8.20
C ILE A 27 -0.77 -1.32 7.51
N THR A 28 -1.16 -1.73 6.30
CA THR A 28 -0.44 -2.77 5.59
C THR A 28 0.15 -2.25 4.30
N ARG A 29 1.44 -2.50 4.06
CA ARG A 29 2.07 -2.19 2.76
C ARG A 29 1.42 -3.05 1.70
N LYS A 30 1.07 -2.47 0.54
CA LYS A 30 0.59 -3.19 -0.65
C LYS A 30 1.61 -3.03 -1.75
N LEU A 31 2.07 -4.14 -2.31
CA LEU A 31 3.03 -4.15 -3.40
C LEU A 31 2.33 -4.57 -4.69
N TYR A 32 2.92 -4.17 -5.82
CA TYR A 32 2.48 -4.63 -7.11
C TYR A 32 3.63 -5.22 -7.90
N VAL A 33 3.53 -6.49 -8.28
CA VAL A 33 4.59 -7.19 -9.01
C VAL A 33 4.24 -7.23 -10.49
N LEU A 34 5.16 -6.77 -11.33
CA LEU A 34 5.00 -6.69 -12.78
C LEU A 34 5.58 -7.94 -13.44
N PRO A 35 4.74 -8.87 -13.94
CA PRO A 35 5.22 -10.08 -14.60
C PRO A 35 5.97 -9.77 -15.90
N LYS A 36 6.90 -10.65 -16.26
CA LYS A 36 7.47 -10.72 -17.61
C LYS A 36 6.46 -11.34 -18.57
N THR A 37 6.62 -11.04 -19.85
CA THR A 37 5.90 -11.78 -20.90
C THR A 37 6.50 -13.17 -21.10
N LYS A 38 5.72 -14.12 -21.63
CA LYS A 38 6.24 -15.46 -21.99
C LYS A 38 7.45 -15.38 -22.92
N ALA A 39 7.44 -14.47 -23.89
CA ALA A 39 8.55 -14.26 -24.82
C ALA A 39 9.84 -13.82 -24.10
N GLU A 40 9.70 -12.91 -23.12
CA GLU A 40 10.83 -12.42 -22.33
C GLU A 40 11.40 -13.48 -21.38
N TYR A 41 10.56 -14.38 -20.86
CA TYR A 41 11.01 -15.44 -19.94
C TYR A 41 11.60 -16.66 -20.66
N TYR A 42 10.94 -17.16 -21.70
CA TYR A 42 11.38 -18.38 -22.41
C TYR A 42 12.36 -18.12 -23.58
N GLY A 43 12.58 -16.86 -23.97
CA GLY A 43 13.61 -16.49 -24.95
C GLY A 43 13.28 -16.86 -26.40
N GLY A 44 12.01 -16.79 -26.81
CA GLY A 44 11.57 -17.14 -28.17
C GLY A 44 10.60 -16.13 -28.79
N GLU A 45 10.40 -16.21 -30.11
CA GLU A 45 9.32 -15.53 -30.84
C GLU A 45 7.99 -16.23 -30.53
N VAL A 46 7.43 -15.95 -29.35
CA VAL A 46 6.11 -16.47 -28.98
C VAL A 46 5.06 -15.60 -29.62
N HIS A 47 4.31 -16.16 -30.57
CA HIS A 47 3.03 -15.60 -31.01
C HIS A 47 1.98 -15.93 -29.94
N GLU A 48 1.79 -15.03 -28.98
CA GLU A 48 0.49 -14.71 -28.35
C GLU A 48 0.74 -13.81 -27.12
N ASP A 49 -0.17 -12.85 -26.92
CA ASP A 49 -0.26 -11.87 -25.82
C ASP A 49 -0.51 -12.52 -24.44
N ASP A 50 -0.11 -13.78 -24.27
CA ASP A 50 -0.33 -14.51 -23.05
C ASP A 50 0.72 -14.16 -21.98
N GLY A 51 0.24 -13.70 -20.83
CA GLY A 51 1.04 -13.52 -19.62
C GLY A 51 1.55 -14.85 -19.04
N LEU A 52 2.53 -14.76 -18.15
CA LEU A 52 2.95 -15.90 -17.33
C LEU A 52 1.81 -16.33 -16.38
N PRO A 53 1.67 -17.64 -16.08
CA PRO A 53 0.72 -18.10 -15.08
C PRO A 53 0.90 -17.39 -13.75
N PHE A 54 -0.21 -17.01 -13.10
CA PHE A 54 -0.18 -16.29 -11.83
C PHE A 54 0.59 -17.06 -10.75
N ASP A 55 0.31 -18.35 -10.59
CA ASP A 55 0.90 -19.21 -9.56
C ASP A 55 2.43 -19.29 -9.68
N ASP A 56 2.95 -19.27 -10.91
CA ASP A 56 4.39 -19.30 -11.17
C ASP A 56 5.05 -17.99 -10.70
N VAL A 57 4.50 -16.84 -11.11
CA VAL A 57 5.04 -15.52 -10.74
C VAL A 57 4.88 -15.26 -9.25
N GLU A 58 3.77 -15.72 -8.66
CA GLU A 58 3.54 -15.70 -7.22
C GLU A 58 4.59 -16.53 -6.47
N GLY A 59 4.92 -17.73 -6.95
CA GLY A 59 5.97 -18.57 -6.37
C GLY A 59 7.35 -17.90 -6.43
N ASP A 60 7.76 -17.40 -7.60
CA ASP A 60 9.03 -16.67 -7.79
C ASP A 60 9.12 -15.46 -6.84
N PHE A 61 8.03 -14.71 -6.68
CA PHE A 61 8.04 -13.58 -5.76
C PHE A 61 7.98 -13.98 -4.29
N LEU A 62 7.04 -14.84 -3.86
CA LEU A 62 6.81 -15.14 -2.45
C LEU A 62 7.89 -16.02 -1.84
N ASP A 63 8.23 -17.11 -2.53
CA ASP A 63 9.06 -18.16 -1.98
C ASP A 63 10.54 -17.79 -2.13
N ASP A 64 10.95 -17.40 -3.34
CA ASP A 64 12.36 -17.15 -3.64
C ASP A 64 12.82 -15.77 -3.16
N ASP A 65 12.12 -14.69 -3.55
CA ASP A 65 12.56 -13.34 -3.23
C ASP A 65 12.03 -12.81 -1.88
N ALA A 66 10.71 -12.83 -1.66
CA ALA A 66 10.12 -12.22 -0.46
C ALA A 66 10.50 -12.97 0.82
N THR A 67 10.27 -14.27 0.87
CA THR A 67 10.57 -15.11 2.04
C THR A 67 12.04 -15.52 2.06
N GLY A 68 12.59 -15.97 0.91
CA GLY A 68 13.97 -16.44 0.82
C GLY A 68 15.00 -15.32 0.95
N LYS A 69 14.98 -14.36 0.02
CA LYS A 69 16.02 -13.32 -0.09
C LYS A 69 15.83 -12.15 0.87
N TRP A 70 14.59 -11.70 1.07
CA TRP A 70 14.29 -10.53 1.91
C TRP A 70 13.77 -10.89 3.30
N ASN A 71 13.51 -12.18 3.58
CA ASN A 71 13.07 -12.65 4.89
C ASN A 71 11.83 -11.89 5.41
N LEU A 72 10.91 -11.58 4.51
CA LEU A 72 9.64 -10.95 4.81
C LEU A 72 8.72 -11.95 5.51
N ARG A 73 7.96 -11.47 6.50
CA ARG A 73 7.02 -12.30 7.27
C ARG A 73 5.60 -11.87 7.02
N ASN A 74 4.67 -12.81 7.13
CA ASN A 74 3.23 -12.58 6.91
C ASN A 74 2.92 -11.95 5.54
N VAL A 75 3.72 -12.29 4.53
CA VAL A 75 3.44 -11.91 3.14
C VAL A 75 2.26 -12.74 2.66
N SER A 76 1.32 -12.09 1.98
CA SER A 76 0.15 -12.74 1.41
C SER A 76 -0.21 -12.08 0.09
N SER A 77 -0.79 -12.84 -0.82
CA SER A 77 -1.30 -12.35 -2.10
C SER A 77 -2.81 -12.31 -2.15
N ASN A 78 -3.34 -11.52 -3.08
CA ASN A 78 -4.71 -11.70 -3.53
C ASN A 78 -4.71 -12.65 -4.72
N GLN A 79 -5.76 -13.46 -4.86
CA GLN A 79 -5.87 -14.38 -6.00
C GLN A 79 -6.02 -13.61 -7.32
N GLY A 80 -5.05 -13.79 -8.22
CA GLY A 80 -5.10 -13.29 -9.58
C GLY A 80 -4.49 -11.90 -9.80
N TYR A 81 -4.37 -11.56 -11.08
CA TYR A 81 -3.87 -10.25 -11.50
C TYR A 81 -4.95 -9.15 -11.42
N VAL A 82 -4.51 -7.92 -11.17
CA VAL A 82 -5.29 -6.69 -11.16
C VAL A 82 -4.92 -5.81 -12.35
N LYS A 83 -5.91 -5.15 -12.97
CA LYS A 83 -5.62 -4.27 -14.12
C LYS A 83 -4.83 -3.04 -13.69
N ARG A 84 -3.74 -2.76 -14.42
CA ARG A 84 -2.96 -1.53 -14.30
C ARG A 84 -3.79 -0.30 -14.67
N GLY A 85 -3.67 0.77 -13.87
CA GLY A 85 -4.02 2.13 -14.28
C GLY A 85 -2.90 2.77 -15.11
N THR A 86 -3.20 3.68 -16.03
CA THR A 86 -2.19 4.33 -16.89
C THR A 86 -1.13 5.07 -16.07
N LEU A 87 0.03 4.44 -15.84
CA LEU A 87 1.22 5.06 -15.28
C LEU A 87 2.25 5.25 -16.40
N SER A 88 2.84 6.44 -16.50
CA SER A 88 3.85 6.81 -17.49
C SER A 88 5.24 6.23 -17.17
N ALA A 89 5.32 4.98 -16.73
CA ALA A 89 6.58 4.28 -16.65
C ALA A 89 7.06 4.00 -18.09
N SER A 90 8.00 4.81 -18.56
CA SER A 90 8.52 4.86 -19.94
C SER A 90 9.29 3.61 -20.41
N ARG A 91 9.00 2.42 -19.89
CA ARG A 91 9.66 1.16 -20.28
C ARG A 91 8.65 0.01 -20.40
N ARG A 92 8.00 -0.08 -21.57
CA ARG A 92 7.36 -1.29 -22.15
C ARG A 92 5.93 -1.68 -21.67
N PRO A 93 5.22 -2.50 -22.48
CA PRO A 93 4.08 -2.10 -23.31
C PRO A 93 2.76 -1.96 -22.54
N ALA A 94 1.83 -1.23 -23.15
CA ALA A 94 0.47 -1.05 -22.66
C ALA A 94 -0.26 -2.39 -22.63
N GLY A 95 -0.84 -2.76 -21.48
CA GLY A 95 -1.72 -3.93 -21.36
C GLY A 95 -1.33 -4.98 -20.31
N GLY A 96 -0.45 -4.67 -19.37
CA GLY A 96 -0.05 -5.60 -18.30
C GLY A 96 -1.01 -5.61 -17.12
N ASP A 97 -1.47 -6.81 -16.80
CA ASP A 97 -2.06 -7.22 -15.52
C ASP A 97 -0.98 -7.21 -14.41
N GLU A 98 -1.25 -6.62 -13.25
CA GLU A 98 -0.34 -6.48 -12.10
C GLU A 98 -0.70 -7.47 -10.99
N LEU A 99 0.27 -8.04 -10.29
CA LEU A 99 -0.03 -8.81 -9.09
C LEU A 99 -0.27 -7.85 -7.94
N ALA A 100 -1.39 -7.93 -7.22
CA ALA A 100 -1.53 -7.24 -5.93
C ALA A 100 -1.02 -8.15 -4.82
N GLN A 101 0.24 -7.99 -4.41
CA GLN A 101 0.85 -8.93 -3.47
C GLN A 101 1.59 -8.21 -2.33
N GLY A 102 1.49 -8.78 -1.15
CA GLY A 102 2.05 -8.26 0.10
C GLY A 102 1.03 -7.46 0.88
N ARG A 103 0.65 -7.98 2.05
CA ARG A 103 -0.01 -7.24 3.12
C ARG A 103 0.93 -7.25 4.32
N LEU A 104 1.98 -6.44 4.30
CA LEU A 104 2.94 -6.41 5.41
C LEU A 104 2.40 -5.55 6.55
N PRO A 105 2.20 -6.06 7.78
CA PRO A 105 1.89 -5.19 8.92
C PRO A 105 3.01 -4.17 9.11
N ASP A 106 2.69 -2.93 9.47
CA ASP A 106 3.65 -1.84 9.75
C ASP A 106 4.43 -2.06 11.07
N GLY A 107 4.98 -3.26 11.24
CA GLY A 107 5.71 -3.73 12.40
C GLY A 107 7.21 -3.61 12.18
N LYS A 108 7.76 -2.49 12.64
CA LYS A 108 9.18 -2.09 12.55
C LYS A 108 9.63 -1.82 11.11
N ARG A 109 10.17 -0.62 10.92
CA ARG A 109 10.99 -0.17 9.78
C ARG A 109 12.25 -1.04 9.51
N ASN A 110 12.32 -2.25 10.08
CA ASN A 110 13.45 -3.17 10.08
C ASN A 110 13.07 -4.58 9.55
N GLU A 111 11.88 -4.77 8.98
CA GLU A 111 11.65 -5.89 8.07
C GLU A 111 12.17 -5.44 6.70
N SER A 112 13.13 -6.19 6.14
CA SER A 112 14.03 -5.81 5.03
C SER A 112 13.33 -4.98 3.95
N ASP A 113 13.83 -3.77 3.70
CA ASP A 113 13.30 -2.93 2.63
C ASP A 113 13.51 -3.64 1.29
N ILE A 114 12.41 -3.89 0.58
CA ILE A 114 12.45 -4.40 -0.80
C ILE A 114 13.16 -3.34 -1.65
N PRO A 115 14.24 -3.69 -2.36
CA PRO A 115 14.94 -2.74 -3.22
C PRO A 115 14.00 -2.08 -4.23
N ILE A 116 14.20 -0.79 -4.50
CA ILE A 116 13.37 -0.07 -5.48
C ILE A 116 13.47 -0.67 -6.87
N ASP A 117 14.61 -1.28 -7.20
CA ASP A 117 14.92 -1.95 -8.46
C ASP A 117 14.77 -3.48 -8.37
N ALA A 118 14.02 -3.97 -7.38
CA ALA A 118 13.75 -5.38 -7.20
C ALA A 118 13.15 -6.01 -8.46
N ALA A 119 13.80 -7.07 -8.93
CA ALA A 119 13.41 -7.88 -10.08
C ALA A 119 13.76 -9.35 -9.79
N GLY A 120 12.99 -10.26 -10.37
CA GLY A 120 13.13 -11.70 -10.21
C GLY A 120 13.28 -12.43 -11.54
N ALA A 121 13.15 -13.76 -11.50
CA ALA A 121 13.25 -14.59 -12.69
C ALA A 121 12.06 -14.33 -13.63
N GLN A 122 10.86 -14.19 -13.08
CA GLN A 122 9.59 -14.11 -13.80
C GLN A 122 8.91 -12.74 -13.72
N TYR A 123 9.46 -11.79 -12.95
CA TYR A 123 8.94 -10.43 -12.87
C TYR A 123 10.01 -9.36 -13.12
N TRP A 124 9.60 -8.21 -13.66
CA TRP A 124 10.46 -7.08 -14.00
C TRP A 124 10.68 -6.12 -12.83
N HIS A 125 9.64 -5.89 -12.02
CA HIS A 125 9.64 -4.83 -11.04
C HIS A 125 8.63 -5.06 -9.92
N VAL A 126 8.91 -4.50 -8.74
CA VAL A 126 8.00 -4.45 -7.60
C VAL A 126 7.67 -2.99 -7.27
N PHE A 127 6.44 -2.57 -7.52
CA PHE A 127 5.93 -1.26 -7.11
C PHE A 127 5.45 -1.26 -5.66
N GLY A 128 5.40 -0.08 -5.06
CA GLY A 128 4.87 0.11 -3.70
C GLY A 128 5.84 -0.26 -2.58
N SER A 129 7.07 -0.66 -2.90
CA SER A 129 8.12 -0.99 -1.93
C SER A 129 8.47 0.18 -1.01
N THR A 130 8.47 1.41 -1.53
CA THR A 130 8.78 2.65 -0.79
C THR A 130 7.55 3.38 -0.26
N ALA A 131 6.34 2.91 -0.53
CA ALA A 131 5.11 3.60 -0.15
C ALA A 131 4.95 3.64 1.37
N THR A 132 4.72 4.83 1.92
CA THR A 132 4.56 5.01 3.36
C THR A 132 3.18 4.53 3.83
N ALA A 133 3.06 4.17 5.11
CA ALA A 133 1.79 3.83 5.72
C ALA A 133 0.75 4.97 5.57
N PHE A 134 1.20 6.23 5.63
CA PHE A 134 0.35 7.38 5.44
C PHE A 134 -0.19 7.48 4.01
N GLU A 135 0.68 7.39 2.99
CA GLU A 135 0.27 7.41 1.58
C GLU A 135 -0.75 6.31 1.30
N ARG A 136 -0.49 5.10 1.80
CA ARG A 136 -1.42 3.98 1.64
C ARG A 136 -2.76 4.25 2.30
N PHE A 137 -2.75 4.76 3.54
CA PHE A 137 -3.95 5.08 4.28
C PHE A 137 -4.82 6.10 3.55
N VAL A 138 -4.21 7.18 3.06
CA VAL A 138 -4.89 8.26 2.33
C VAL A 138 -5.49 7.76 1.02
N VAL A 139 -4.74 6.99 0.24
CA VAL A 139 -5.20 6.44 -1.04
C VAL A 139 -6.32 5.41 -0.85
N ASP A 140 -6.16 4.47 0.10
CA ASP A 140 -7.15 3.42 0.36
C ASP A 140 -8.50 3.98 0.84
N HIS A 141 -8.48 5.06 1.62
CA HIS A 141 -9.67 5.70 2.16
C HIS A 141 -10.15 6.90 1.33
N LYS A 142 -9.50 7.16 0.17
CA LYS A 142 -9.83 8.27 -0.74
C LYS A 142 -9.88 9.63 -0.04
N ILE A 143 -8.94 9.88 0.87
CA ILE A 143 -8.83 11.14 1.60
C ILE A 143 -8.19 12.19 0.68
N THR A 144 -8.93 13.23 0.32
CA THR A 144 -8.51 14.26 -0.66
C THR A 144 -8.24 15.62 -0.01
N GLY A 145 -7.80 15.62 1.25
CA GLY A 145 -7.52 16.83 2.04
C GLY A 145 -8.21 16.77 3.41
N PRO A 146 -8.25 17.89 4.16
CA PRO A 146 -8.96 17.97 5.43
C PRO A 146 -10.44 17.62 5.23
N CYS A 147 -10.89 16.52 5.83
CA CYS A 147 -12.25 16.03 5.68
C CYS A 147 -12.77 15.42 6.98
N TRP A 148 -14.07 15.16 7.02
CA TRP A 148 -14.70 14.44 8.13
C TRP A 148 -14.47 12.94 7.97
N LEU A 149 -13.96 12.31 9.03
CA LEU A 149 -13.75 10.87 9.07
C LEU A 149 -14.76 10.22 10.02
N ASN A 150 -15.27 9.05 9.62
CA ASN A 150 -16.07 8.20 10.49
C ASN A 150 -15.21 7.05 11.03
N ILE A 151 -14.90 7.06 12.32
CA ILE A 151 -14.07 6.03 12.96
C ILE A 151 -15.01 4.96 13.52
N SER A 152 -15.00 3.78 12.91
CA SER A 152 -15.79 2.63 13.40
C SER A 152 -15.02 1.87 14.50
N LYS A 153 -15.75 1.44 15.54
CA LYS A 153 -15.24 0.62 16.66
C LYS A 153 -13.95 1.18 17.31
N PRO A 154 -13.96 2.43 17.82
CA PRO A 154 -12.79 3.02 18.46
C PRO A 154 -12.39 2.25 19.72
N VAL A 155 -11.08 2.10 19.94
CA VAL A 155 -10.50 1.50 21.14
C VAL A 155 -9.76 2.60 21.91
N ALA A 156 -9.93 2.64 23.23
CA ALA A 156 -9.24 3.60 24.08
C ALA A 156 -7.71 3.40 24.00
N ILE A 157 -6.96 4.51 23.87
CA ILE A 157 -5.51 4.47 23.90
C ILE A 157 -5.07 4.30 25.36
N GLN A 158 -4.58 3.11 25.72
CA GLN A 158 -4.23 2.77 27.10
C GLN A 158 -2.90 3.41 27.56
N ASP A 159 -2.03 3.80 26.63
CA ASP A 159 -0.75 4.45 26.92
C ASP A 159 -0.71 5.89 26.37
N LEU A 160 -1.17 6.85 27.17
CA LEU A 160 -1.10 8.28 26.85
C LEU A 160 0.26 8.93 27.18
N GLN A 161 1.17 8.20 27.84
CA GLN A 161 2.44 8.73 28.37
C GLN A 161 3.39 9.30 27.29
N HIS A 162 3.16 9.02 26.01
CA HIS A 162 4.01 9.48 24.90
C HIS A 162 3.52 10.76 24.20
N TYR A 163 2.41 11.36 24.66
CA TYR A 163 1.86 12.59 24.07
C TYR A 163 1.66 13.67 25.15
N PRO A 164 2.74 14.37 25.58
CA PRO A 164 2.68 15.32 26.69
C PRO A 164 1.80 16.56 26.45
N ASN A 165 1.25 16.73 25.24
CA ASN A 165 0.45 17.90 24.87
C ASN A 165 -1.05 17.61 24.67
N LEU A 166 -1.53 16.38 24.88
CA LEU A 166 -2.97 16.12 24.97
C LEU A 166 -3.46 16.40 26.39
N ASN A 167 -3.56 17.68 26.74
CA ASN A 167 -4.44 18.11 27.82
C ASN A 167 -5.89 17.96 27.33
N LEU A 168 -6.43 16.75 27.47
CA LEU A 168 -7.88 16.57 27.52
C LEU A 168 -8.32 17.13 28.87
N GLY A 169 -8.59 18.43 28.90
CA GLY A 169 -9.18 19.09 30.06
C GLY A 169 -10.49 18.40 30.47
N PRO A 170 -10.94 18.62 31.73
CA PRO A 170 -12.18 18.05 32.25
C PRO A 170 -13.42 18.49 31.45
#